data_AF-A0A3M9ZJ05-F1
#
_entry.id   AF-A0A3M9ZJ05-F1
#
_cell.length_a   1.000
_cell.length_b   1.000
_cell.length_c   1.000
_cell.angle_alpha   90.00
_cell.angle_beta   90.00
_cell.angle_gamma   90.00
#
_symmetry.space_group_name_H-M   'P 1'
#
loop_
_entity.id
_entity.type
_entity.pdbx_description
1 polymer ?
#
loop_
_entity_poly.entity_id
_entity_poly.type
_entity_poly.pdbx_seq_one_letter_code
_entity_poly.pdbx_strand_id
1 'polypeptide(L)'
;MRVAVAAAAVALAAMACAGGADAHPHGTTYTMLGDGIALERTALELVVPADNALPWAFVEGTVNDPVDGYPVIIQVHERGGEPARFAQVDVGEDGSYEWRVRVLSVDGGVETRALVGAYDVTVFKVVHAHGDAGQA
;
A
#
# COMPACT_ATOMS: atom_id res chain seq x y z
N MET A 1 -23.38 -50.71 -44.51
CA MET A 1 -22.64 -49.43 -44.50
C MET A 1 -23.52 -48.38 -43.83
N ARG A 2 -23.30 -48.12 -42.54
CA ARG A 2 -23.98 -47.06 -41.77
C ARG A 2 -22.89 -46.21 -41.14
N VAL A 3 -22.87 -44.95 -41.56
CA VAL A 3 -21.95 -43.91 -41.12
C VAL A 3 -22.33 -43.52 -39.69
N ALA A 4 -21.34 -43.42 -38.80
CA ALA A 4 -21.45 -42.66 -37.57
C ALA A 4 -20.30 -41.66 -37.54
N VAL A 5 -20.66 -40.39 -37.69
CA VAL A 5 -19.82 -39.20 -37.50
C VAL A 5 -19.87 -38.84 -36.02
N ALA A 6 -18.72 -38.61 -35.39
CA ALA A 6 -18.58 -37.75 -34.21
C ALA A 6 -17.08 -37.47 -34.02
N ALA A 7 -16.59 -36.30 -34.46
CA ALA A 7 -16.49 -35.07 -33.68
C ALA A 7 -15.06 -34.91 -33.13
N ALA A 8 -14.19 -34.30 -33.95
CA ALA A 8 -12.92 -33.76 -33.51
C ALA A 8 -13.19 -32.41 -32.82
N ALA A 9 -13.08 -32.36 -31.49
CA ALA A 9 -13.10 -31.12 -30.75
C ALA A 9 -11.68 -30.56 -30.67
N VAL A 10 -11.39 -29.55 -31.50
CA VAL A 10 -10.24 -28.67 -31.31
C VAL A 10 -10.62 -27.67 -30.22
N ALA A 11 -10.01 -27.80 -29.04
CA ALA A 11 -10.08 -26.77 -28.01
C ALA A 11 -8.90 -25.82 -28.20
N LEU A 12 -9.14 -24.68 -28.86
CA LEU A 12 -8.29 -23.51 -28.74
C LEU A 12 -8.88 -22.63 -27.64
N ALA A 13 -8.30 -22.70 -26.44
CA ALA A 13 -8.54 -21.71 -25.39
C ALA A 13 -7.20 -21.05 -25.08
N ALA A 14 -6.96 -19.94 -25.79
CA ALA A 14 -5.94 -18.97 -25.40
C ALA A 14 -6.42 -18.31 -24.11
N MET A 15 -5.75 -18.58 -22.99
CA MET A 15 -6.00 -17.81 -21.77
C MET A 15 -4.77 -17.78 -20.88
N ALA A 16 -4.04 -16.67 -21.01
CA ALA A 16 -3.60 -15.85 -19.89
C ALA A 16 -3.06 -14.55 -20.48
N CYS A 17 -3.92 -13.55 -20.62
CA CYS A 17 -3.43 -12.18 -20.62
C CYS A 17 -2.82 -11.97 -19.23
N ALA A 18 -1.48 -12.05 -19.13
CA ALA A 18 -0.76 -11.51 -17.99
C ALA A 18 -0.86 -9.98 -18.04
N GLY A 19 -2.05 -9.47 -17.71
CA GLY A 19 -2.20 -8.10 -17.27
C GLY A 19 -1.78 -8.09 -15.81
N GLY A 20 -0.57 -7.61 -15.53
CA GLY A 20 -0.18 -7.18 -14.20
C GLY A 20 -1.07 -5.99 -13.81
N ALA A 21 -2.27 -6.30 -13.31
CA ALA A 21 -2.89 -5.44 -12.33
C ALA A 21 -2.16 -5.77 -11.03
N ASP A 22 -1.35 -4.85 -10.54
CA ASP A 22 -0.82 -4.87 -9.17
C ASP A 22 -2.00 -4.89 -8.20
N ALA A 23 -2.54 -6.10 -7.96
CA ALA A 23 -3.34 -6.38 -6.79
C ALA A 23 -2.42 -6.07 -5.62
N HIS A 24 -2.58 -4.91 -4.97
CA HIS A 24 -1.78 -4.53 -3.82
C HIS A 24 -2.01 -5.57 -2.72
N PRO A 25 -1.09 -6.52 -2.49
CA PRO A 25 -1.33 -7.51 -1.46
C PRO A 25 -1.17 -6.79 -0.12
N HIS A 26 -2.19 -6.88 0.74
CA HIS A 26 -2.03 -6.49 2.14
C HIS A 26 -0.88 -7.30 2.76
N GLY A 27 0.02 -6.64 3.47
CA GLY A 27 1.14 -7.31 4.12
C GLY A 27 2.43 -6.51 4.13
N THR A 28 3.43 -7.09 4.78
CA THR A 28 4.77 -6.53 4.93
C THR A 28 5.78 -7.32 4.14
N THR A 29 6.62 -6.63 3.38
CA THR A 29 7.75 -7.21 2.63
C THR A 29 9.04 -6.52 3.03
N TYR A 30 10.14 -7.26 3.04
CA TYR A 30 11.47 -6.74 3.33
C TYR A 30 12.37 -6.84 2.10
N THR A 31 13.10 -5.78 1.81
CA THR A 31 14.13 -5.75 0.76
C THR A 31 15.44 -5.30 1.36
N MET A 32 16.46 -6.17 1.33
CA MET A 32 17.78 -5.83 1.85
C MET A 32 18.39 -4.69 1.04
N LEU A 33 18.89 -3.66 1.72
CA LEU A 33 19.55 -2.51 1.10
C LEU A 33 21.08 -2.62 1.13
N GLY A 34 21.62 -3.59 1.88
CA GLY A 34 23.05 -3.71 2.18
C GLY A 34 23.35 -3.28 3.62
N ASP A 35 24.60 -3.44 4.06
CA ASP A 35 25.12 -2.90 5.32
C ASP A 35 24.31 -3.21 6.59
N GLY A 36 23.61 -4.35 6.61
CA GLY A 36 22.78 -4.74 7.74
C GLY A 36 21.51 -3.89 7.92
N ILE A 37 20.98 -3.31 6.84
CA ILE A 37 19.70 -2.61 6.83
C ILE A 37 18.75 -3.14 5.73
N ALA A 38 17.46 -2.98 5.96
CA ALA A 38 16.40 -3.40 5.06
C ALA A 38 15.33 -2.32 4.89
N LEU A 39 14.72 -2.28 3.71
CA LEU A 39 13.49 -1.56 3.44
C LEU A 39 12.31 -2.45 3.81
N GLU A 40 11.60 -2.07 4.86
CA GLU A 40 10.30 -2.64 5.19
C GLU A 40 9.21 -1.87 4.45
N ARG A 41 8.47 -2.55 3.58
CA ARG A 41 7.29 -2.01 2.89
C ARG A 41 6.04 -2.67 3.47
N THR A 42 5.12 -1.88 3.99
CA THR A 42 3.82 -2.34 4.50
C THR A 42 2.70 -1.76 3.62
N ALA A 43 1.85 -2.63 3.08
CA ALA A 43 0.63 -2.24 2.36
C ALA A 43 -0.59 -2.40 3.27
N LEU A 44 -1.36 -1.33 3.45
CA LEU A 44 -2.54 -1.23 4.30
C LEU A 44 -3.68 -0.49 3.58
N GLU A 45 -4.90 -0.60 4.11
CA GLU A 45 -6.08 0.09 3.57
C GLU A 45 -6.43 1.31 4.43
N LEU A 46 -6.72 2.44 3.78
CA LEU A 46 -7.31 3.61 4.41
C LEU A 46 -8.76 3.76 3.94
N VAL A 47 -9.71 3.68 4.86
CA VAL A 47 -11.13 3.93 4.58
C VAL A 47 -11.53 5.26 5.19
N VAL A 48 -11.95 6.20 4.34
CA VAL A 48 -12.47 7.51 4.74
C VAL A 48 -14.00 7.53 4.54
N PRO A 49 -14.80 7.48 5.61
CA PRO A 49 -16.26 7.50 5.51
C PRO A 49 -16.79 8.78 4.86
N ALA A 50 -17.86 8.65 4.07
CA ALA A 50 -18.50 9.78 3.40
C ALA A 50 -19.12 10.79 4.38
N ASP A 51 -19.41 10.36 5.61
CA ASP A 51 -19.94 11.16 6.73
C ASP A 51 -18.86 11.56 7.74
N ASN A 52 -17.57 11.32 7.44
CA ASN A 52 -16.48 11.74 8.32
C ASN A 52 -16.58 13.24 8.65
N ALA A 53 -16.59 13.56 9.93
CA ALA A 53 -16.69 14.93 10.46
C ALA A 53 -15.32 15.52 10.82
N LEU A 54 -14.28 14.69 10.92
CA LEU A 54 -12.94 15.16 11.26
C LEU A 54 -12.23 15.74 10.03
N PRO A 55 -11.49 16.85 10.16
CA PRO A 55 -10.74 17.44 9.05
C PRO A 55 -9.57 16.55 8.57
N TRP A 56 -9.18 15.56 9.37
CA TRP A 56 -7.98 14.75 9.18
C TRP A 56 -8.29 13.26 9.16
N ALA A 57 -7.51 12.52 8.36
CA ALA A 57 -7.23 11.11 8.59
C ALA A 57 -5.78 10.94 9.02
N PHE A 58 -5.48 9.80 9.61
CA PHE A 58 -4.18 9.52 10.22
C PHE A 58 -3.59 8.25 9.59
N VAL A 59 -2.29 8.30 9.31
CA VAL A 59 -1.49 7.10 9.06
C VAL A 59 -0.36 7.14 10.09
N GLU A 60 -0.41 6.20 11.02
CA GLU A 60 0.47 6.17 12.19
C GLU A 60 0.99 4.77 12.44
N GLY A 61 2.06 4.66 13.23
CA GLY A 61 2.61 3.40 13.64
C GLY A 61 3.95 3.54 14.35
N THR A 62 4.65 2.42 14.43
CA THR A 62 5.98 2.32 15.03
C THR A 62 6.93 1.62 14.07
N VAL A 63 8.16 2.10 14.01
CA VAL A 63 9.28 1.44 13.36
C VAL A 63 10.01 0.60 14.40
N ASN A 64 10.09 -0.71 14.20
CA ASN A 64 10.89 -1.58 15.05
C ASN A 64 12.36 -1.50 14.61
N ASP A 65 13.26 -1.19 15.54
CA ASP A 65 14.69 -1.00 15.29
C ASP A 65 14.98 -0.03 14.12
N PRO A 66 14.54 1.25 14.23
CA PRO A 66 14.71 2.23 13.17
C PRO A 66 16.18 2.53 12.92
N VAL A 67 16.52 2.79 11.64
CA VAL A 67 17.83 3.33 11.29
C VAL A 67 17.79 4.85 11.35
N ASP A 68 18.68 5.44 12.13
CA ASP A 68 18.77 6.90 12.29
C ASP A 68 18.93 7.63 10.95
N GLY A 69 18.26 8.77 10.83
CA GLY A 69 18.33 9.65 9.65
C GLY A 69 17.45 9.23 8.48
N TYR A 70 16.67 8.15 8.59
CA TYR A 70 15.70 7.74 7.58
C TYR A 70 14.27 8.06 8.02
N PRO A 71 13.54 8.92 7.28
CA PRO A 71 12.13 9.16 7.56
C PRO A 71 11.27 7.98 7.08
N VAL A 72 10.06 7.89 7.62
CA VAL A 72 9.00 7.03 7.08
C VAL A 72 8.41 7.70 5.85
N ILE A 73 8.31 6.95 4.76
CA ILE A 73 7.68 7.41 3.52
C ILE A 73 6.28 6.80 3.44
N ILE A 74 5.26 7.63 3.23
CA ILE A 74 3.87 7.20 3.14
C ILE A 74 3.30 7.62 1.79
N GLN A 75 2.71 6.67 1.07
CA GLN A 75 2.04 6.87 -0.20
C GLN A 75 0.59 6.41 -0.09
N VAL A 76 -0.35 7.25 -0.52
CA VAL A 76 -1.77 6.92 -0.59
C VAL A 76 -2.17 6.91 -2.06
N HIS A 77 -2.68 5.80 -2.54
CA HIS A 77 -3.10 5.58 -3.92
C HIS A 77 -4.62 5.49 -4.00
N GLU A 78 -5.18 6.04 -5.07
CA GLU A 78 -6.50 5.60 -5.48
C GLU A 78 -6.43 4.13 -5.88
N ARG A 79 -7.48 3.36 -5.59
CA ARG A 79 -7.48 1.92 -5.85
C ARG A 79 -7.30 1.64 -7.34
N GLY A 80 -6.17 1.03 -7.70
CA GLY A 80 -5.80 0.77 -9.10
C GLY A 80 -5.34 2.00 -9.90
N GLY A 81 -4.92 3.07 -9.22
CA GLY A 81 -4.46 4.33 -9.82
C GLY A 81 -3.11 4.81 -9.27
N GLU A 82 -2.73 6.03 -9.67
CA GLU A 82 -1.51 6.71 -9.26
C GLU A 82 -1.56 7.21 -7.80
N PRO A 83 -0.41 7.51 -7.15
CA PRO A 83 -0.40 8.06 -5.80
C PRO A 83 -1.12 9.41 -5.75
N ALA A 84 -2.22 9.45 -5.01
CA ALA A 84 -3.00 10.65 -4.77
C ALA A 84 -2.33 11.57 -3.75
N ARG A 85 -1.61 11.02 -2.77
CA ARG A 85 -0.90 11.78 -1.72
C ARG A 85 0.42 11.11 -1.34
N PHE A 86 1.38 11.91 -0.92
CA PHE A 86 2.71 11.49 -0.48
C PHE A 86 3.16 12.30 0.74
N ALA A 87 3.87 11.65 1.66
CA ALA A 87 4.52 12.31 2.78
C ALA A 87 5.82 11.62 3.21
N GLN A 88 6.68 12.42 3.83
CA GLN A 88 7.81 11.97 4.63
C GLN A 88 7.58 12.41 6.07
N VAL A 89 7.74 11.49 7.01
CA VAL A 89 7.52 11.75 8.44
C VAL A 89 8.75 11.28 9.21
N ASP A 90 9.29 12.17 10.03
CA ASP A 90 10.39 11.84 10.91
C ASP A 90 9.97 10.77 11.92
N VAL A 91 10.90 9.90 12.29
CA VAL A 91 10.68 8.88 13.31
C VAL A 91 11.04 9.49 14.67
N GLY A 92 10.12 9.40 15.64
CA GLY A 92 10.37 9.81 17.01
C GLY A 92 11.43 8.94 17.69
N GLU A 93 11.98 9.43 18.80
CA GLU A 93 12.99 8.67 19.59
C GLU A 93 12.47 7.30 20.08
N ASP A 94 11.16 7.14 20.21
CA ASP A 94 10.47 5.91 20.59
C ASP A 94 10.08 5.03 19.38
N GLY A 95 10.50 5.41 18.18
CA GLY A 95 10.17 4.73 16.92
C GLY A 95 8.80 5.11 16.36
N SER A 96 8.03 5.99 17.01
CA SER A 96 6.69 6.38 16.55
C SER A 96 6.74 7.29 15.33
N TYR A 97 5.72 7.20 14.47
CA TYR A 97 5.46 8.16 13.40
C TYR A 97 3.96 8.41 13.28
N GLU A 98 3.59 9.63 12.93
CA GLU A 98 2.20 10.02 12.67
C GLU A 98 2.16 10.99 11.48
N TRP A 99 1.33 10.67 10.49
CA TRP A 99 1.00 11.59 9.41
C TRP A 99 -0.47 11.95 9.44
N ARG A 100 -0.76 13.26 9.42
CA ARG A 100 -2.11 13.81 9.28
C ARG A 100 -2.34 14.24 7.84
N VAL A 101 -3.27 13.57 7.16
CA VAL A 101 -3.72 13.96 5.83
C VAL A 101 -5.06 14.69 5.92
N ARG A 102 -5.17 15.86 5.28
CA ARG A 102 -6.43 16.61 5.25
C ARG A 102 -7.43 15.88 4.35
N VAL A 103 -8.58 15.52 4.92
CA VAL A 103 -9.68 14.84 4.21
C VAL A 103 -10.91 15.72 4.07
N LEU A 104 -11.06 16.73 4.93
CA LEU A 104 -12.17 17.68 4.93
C LEU A 104 -11.64 19.11 5.18
N SER A 105 -12.15 20.07 4.39
CA SER A 105 -11.96 21.52 4.58
C SER A 105 -13.33 22.19 4.68
N VAL A 106 -13.40 23.28 5.45
CA VAL A 106 -14.59 24.13 5.55
C VAL A 106 -14.15 25.57 5.34
N ASP A 107 -14.51 26.13 4.19
CA ASP A 107 -14.13 27.48 3.79
C ASP A 107 -15.41 28.28 3.52
N GLY A 108 -15.64 29.34 4.31
CA GLY A 108 -16.86 30.16 4.17
C GLY A 108 -18.18 29.41 4.40
N GLY A 109 -18.15 28.31 5.16
CA GLY A 109 -19.32 27.45 5.40
C GLY A 109 -19.55 26.39 4.31
N VAL A 110 -18.68 26.30 3.30
CA VAL A 110 -18.72 25.26 2.27
C VAL A 110 -17.79 24.13 2.65
N GLU A 111 -18.33 22.91 2.77
CA GLU A 111 -17.54 21.70 2.99
C GLU A 111 -16.95 21.19 1.68
N THR A 112 -15.65 20.90 1.68
CA THR A 112 -14.94 20.24 0.58
C THR A 112 -14.27 18.97 1.09
N ARG A 113 -14.61 17.82 0.52
CA ARG A 113 -14.01 16.53 0.86
C ARG A 113 -12.92 16.16 -0.13
N ALA A 114 -11.68 16.07 0.35
CA ALA A 114 -10.51 15.80 -0.48
C ALA A 114 -10.23 14.29 -0.67
N LEU A 115 -10.73 13.46 0.26
CA LEU A 115 -10.65 12.00 0.21
C LEU A 115 -11.96 11.41 0.74
N VAL A 116 -12.54 10.47 -0.01
CA VAL A 116 -13.76 9.72 0.36
C VAL A 116 -13.68 8.32 -0.24
N GLY A 117 -13.92 7.29 0.56
CA GLY A 117 -13.87 5.89 0.12
C GLY A 117 -12.61 5.16 0.58
N ALA A 118 -12.28 4.07 -0.11
CA ALA A 118 -11.15 3.20 0.21
C ALA A 118 -9.93 3.53 -0.67
N TYR A 119 -8.77 3.57 -0.03
CA TYR A 119 -7.48 3.88 -0.64
C TYR A 119 -6.43 2.86 -0.23
N ASP A 120 -5.48 2.60 -1.13
CA ASP A 120 -4.34 1.72 -0.86
C ASP A 120 -3.18 2.58 -0.31
N VAL A 121 -2.71 2.27 0.89
CA VAL A 121 -1.62 2.98 1.53
C VAL A 121 -0.39 2.09 1.57
N THR A 122 0.74 2.63 1.11
CA THR A 122 2.04 1.98 1.23
C THR A 122 2.92 2.80 2.16
N VAL A 123 3.44 2.16 3.20
CA VAL A 123 4.38 2.74 4.16
C VAL A 123 5.73 2.09 3.94
N PHE A 124 6.77 2.89 3.79
CA PHE A 124 8.16 2.44 3.69
C PHE A 124 8.94 2.91 4.91
N LYS A 125 9.66 1.97 5.52
CA LYS A 125 10.50 2.20 6.70
C LYS A 125 11.87 1.59 6.44
N VAL A 126 12.92 2.23 6.92
CA VAL A 126 14.26 1.64 6.92
C VAL A 126 14.54 1.12 8.32
N VAL A 127 14.84 -0.17 8.41
CA VAL A 127 15.06 -0.90 9.66
C VAL A 127 16.40 -1.61 9.61
N HIS A 128 17.00 -1.86 10.78
CA HIS A 128 18.14 -2.75 10.84
C HIS A 128 17.72 -4.19 10.48
N ALA A 129 18.52 -4.83 9.64
CA ALA A 129 18.30 -6.21 9.23
C ALA A 129 18.88 -7.15 10.29
N HIS A 130 18.03 -7.78 11.09
CA HIS A 130 18.45 -8.87 11.95
C HIS A 130 18.67 -10.13 11.10
N GLY A 131 19.83 -10.78 11.26
CA GLY A 131 20.36 -11.85 10.39
C GLY A 131 19.59 -13.18 10.33
N ASP A 132 18.30 -13.22 10.68
CA ASP A 132 17.48 -14.45 10.69
C ASP A 132 16.39 -14.48 9.61
N ALA A 133 16.42 -13.56 8.64
CA ALA A 133 15.56 -13.62 7.47
C ALA A 133 16.13 -14.59 6.41
N GLY A 134 16.02 -15.90 6.67
CA GLY A 134 16.02 -16.93 5.62
C GLY A 134 17.34 -17.67 5.37
N GLN A 135 17.66 -18.63 6.23
CA GLN A 135 18.21 -19.91 5.77
C GLN A 135 17.29 -21.04 6.26
N ALA A 136 16.45 -21.52 5.35
CA ALA A 136 15.76 -22.81 5.45
C ALA A 136 15.58 -23.35 4.02
#